data_AF-A0A965CS94-F1
#
_entry.id   AF-A0A965CS94-F1
#
_cell.length_a   1.000
_cell.length_b   1.000
_cell.length_c   1.000
_cell.angle_alpha   90.00
_cell.angle_beta   90.00
_cell.angle_gamma   90.00
#
_symmetry.space_group_name_H-M   'P 1'
#
loop_
_entity.id
_entity.type
_entity.pdbx_description
1 polymer ?
#
loop_
_entity_poly.entity_id
_entity_poly.type
_entity_poly.pdbx_seq_one_letter_code
_entity_poly.pdbx_strand_id
1 'polypeptide(L)'
;MGKTFLHFWGIKTFLKWILLIHLGLLSTLIHAVEIQPRDSLHSGVVKEGNFTIFPQNRLGNGLYRNGTLMASEADQQIIGSQPILGIESIVYLYRDVNGQEGLGLVNGINEGTGRLKKVGEEFYEFSNYEIGYQRIFRILQGKVVPVLEKLRTASGVTLSNTHAVFYHITESSNSSDNLTNSNPGWNYKFRLHLTRLGQPQLVSLYQISIVDQSPNPKLSWKNEFELIHRKKDGSEEIYNLQKISPQMF
;
A
#
# COMPACT_ATOMS: atom_id res chain seq x y z
N MET A 1 -32.26 -26.47 79.85
CA MET A 1 -33.11 -25.96 78.76
C MET A 1 -32.63 -24.56 78.38
N GLY A 2 -31.73 -24.47 77.39
CA GLY A 2 -31.21 -23.19 76.90
C GLY A 2 -32.12 -22.63 75.80
N LYS A 3 -32.47 -21.35 75.90
CA LYS A 3 -33.13 -20.60 74.81
C LYS A 3 -32.08 -19.73 74.12
N THR A 4 -31.84 -20.05 72.86
CA THR A 4 -31.14 -19.22 71.87
C THR A 4 -31.96 -17.98 71.54
N PHE A 5 -31.34 -16.80 71.56
CA PHE A 5 -31.84 -15.61 70.85
C PHE A 5 -30.77 -15.19 69.83
N LEU A 6 -31.15 -15.25 68.55
CA LEU A 6 -30.32 -14.87 67.41
C LEU A 6 -30.10 -13.35 67.39
N HIS A 7 -28.84 -12.96 67.23
CA HIS A 7 -28.39 -11.59 67.15
C HIS A 7 -28.64 -11.02 65.74
N PHE A 8 -29.62 -10.14 65.61
CA PHE A 8 -30.14 -9.55 64.37
C PHE A 8 -29.27 -8.39 63.83
N TRP A 9 -27.94 -8.55 63.78
CA TRP A 9 -27.01 -7.44 63.48
C TRP A 9 -26.24 -7.56 62.14
N GLY A 10 -26.36 -8.68 61.43
CA GLY A 10 -25.61 -8.93 60.17
C GLY A 10 -26.36 -8.65 58.86
N ILE A 11 -27.69 -8.51 58.88
CA ILE A 11 -28.50 -8.47 57.64
C ILE A 11 -28.48 -7.08 56.97
N LYS A 12 -28.45 -6.00 57.76
CA LYS A 12 -28.48 -4.63 57.22
C LYS A 12 -27.15 -4.21 56.56
N THR A 13 -26.04 -4.74 57.04
CA THR A 13 -24.71 -4.52 56.43
C THR A 13 -24.54 -5.37 55.18
N PHE A 14 -25.00 -6.63 55.20
CA PHE A 14 -24.93 -7.52 54.03
C PHE A 14 -25.76 -7.02 52.83
N LEU A 15 -26.97 -6.50 53.05
CA LEU A 15 -27.78 -5.90 51.98
C LEU A 15 -27.15 -4.62 51.39
N LYS A 16 -26.46 -3.80 52.20
CA LYS A 16 -25.74 -2.61 51.70
C LYS A 16 -24.59 -2.99 50.77
N TRP A 17 -23.87 -4.08 51.06
CA TRP A 17 -22.81 -4.57 50.19
C TRP A 17 -23.34 -5.15 48.88
N ILE A 18 -24.48 -5.85 48.89
CA ILE A 18 -25.13 -6.35 47.67
C ILE A 18 -25.59 -5.18 46.78
N LEU A 19 -26.16 -4.12 47.36
CA LEU A 19 -26.60 -2.94 46.60
C LEU A 19 -25.42 -2.19 45.95
N LEU A 20 -24.29 -2.09 46.66
CA LEU A 20 -23.05 -1.49 46.14
C LEU A 20 -22.41 -2.32 45.02
N ILE A 21 -22.46 -3.65 45.11
CA ILE A 21 -21.98 -4.55 44.06
C ILE A 21 -22.90 -4.49 42.83
N HIS A 22 -24.22 -4.36 43.00
CA HIS A 22 -25.15 -4.16 41.88
C HIS A 22 -25.00 -2.78 41.22
N LEU A 23 -24.73 -1.70 41.96
CA LEU A 23 -24.41 -0.40 41.35
C LEU A 23 -23.04 -0.40 40.64
N GLY A 24 -22.06 -1.14 41.15
CA GLY A 24 -20.72 -1.25 40.55
C GLY A 24 -20.66 -2.16 39.31
N LEU A 25 -21.58 -3.12 39.16
CA LEU A 25 -21.66 -4.00 37.99
C LEU A 25 -22.47 -3.41 36.83
N LEU A 26 -23.28 -2.38 37.08
CA LEU A 26 -24.01 -1.66 36.02
C LEU A 26 -23.13 -0.62 35.28
N SER A 27 -21.97 -0.24 35.83
CA SER A 27 -21.11 0.79 35.23
C SER A 27 -20.09 0.27 34.21
N THR A 28 -19.94 -1.05 34.04
CA THR A 28 -18.94 -1.65 33.13
C THR A 28 -19.50 -2.13 31.79
N LEU A 29 -20.77 -1.86 31.49
CA LEU A 29 -21.39 -2.16 30.19
C LEU A 29 -21.69 -0.91 29.36
N ILE A 30 -20.99 0.20 29.62
CA ILE A 30 -20.91 1.26 28.63
C ILE A 30 -19.85 0.79 27.61
N HIS A 31 -20.29 0.03 26.62
CA HIS A 31 -19.60 0.08 25.34
C HIS A 31 -19.61 1.55 24.97
N ALA A 32 -18.45 2.19 24.94
CA ALA A 32 -18.30 3.51 24.38
C ALA A 32 -18.64 3.39 22.89
N VAL A 33 -19.93 3.41 22.57
CA VAL A 33 -20.39 3.87 21.27
C VAL A 33 -19.90 5.31 21.25
N GLU A 34 -18.85 5.54 20.48
CA GLU A 34 -18.39 6.89 20.21
C GLU A 34 -19.53 7.57 19.45
N ILE A 35 -20.45 8.20 20.17
CA ILE A 35 -21.50 9.03 19.60
C ILE A 35 -20.79 10.31 19.16
N GLN A 36 -20.10 10.23 18.04
CA GLN A 36 -19.43 11.37 17.47
C GLN A 36 -20.52 12.37 17.00
N PRO A 37 -20.36 13.67 17.28
CA PRO A 37 -21.36 14.67 16.92
C PRO A 37 -21.53 14.70 15.40
N ARG A 38 -22.79 14.59 14.95
CA ARG A 38 -23.18 14.74 13.55
C ARG A 38 -23.05 16.22 13.16
N ASP A 39 -21.93 16.60 12.57
CA ASP A 39 -21.78 17.89 11.90
C ASP A 39 -22.39 17.83 10.48
N SER A 40 -22.54 18.97 9.82
CA SER A 40 -23.12 19.05 8.45
C SER A 40 -22.25 18.38 7.37
N LEU A 41 -21.07 17.87 7.73
CA LEU A 41 -20.16 17.10 6.87
C LEU A 41 -20.32 15.57 7.06
N HIS A 42 -21.11 15.12 8.04
CA HIS A 42 -21.43 13.70 8.26
C HIS A 42 -22.12 13.10 7.04
N SER A 43 -21.34 12.39 6.22
CA SER A 43 -21.79 11.80 4.96
C SER A 43 -21.63 10.29 4.98
N GLY A 44 -22.20 9.62 5.98
CA GLY A 44 -22.51 8.19 5.90
C GLY A 44 -21.35 7.26 5.49
N VAL A 45 -21.72 6.25 4.68
CA VAL A 45 -20.90 5.12 4.25
C VAL A 45 -20.61 5.26 2.75
N VAL A 46 -19.33 5.28 2.36
CA VAL A 46 -18.92 5.14 0.95
C VAL A 46 -18.73 3.67 0.64
N LYS A 47 -19.30 3.18 -0.46
CA LYS A 47 -19.08 1.81 -0.94
C LYS A 47 -18.31 1.83 -2.25
N GLU A 48 -17.23 1.04 -2.32
CA GLU A 48 -16.42 0.84 -3.51
C GLU A 48 -16.23 -0.68 -3.72
N GLY A 49 -17.09 -1.28 -4.54
CA GLY A 49 -17.11 -2.74 -4.69
C GLY A 49 -17.37 -3.43 -3.35
N ASN A 50 -16.42 -4.25 -2.91
CA ASN A 50 -16.48 -4.98 -1.62
C ASN A 50 -15.91 -4.18 -0.44
N PHE A 51 -15.51 -2.93 -0.67
CA PHE A 51 -14.95 -2.05 0.34
C PHE A 51 -15.97 -1.02 0.80
N THR A 52 -15.78 -0.58 2.03
CA THR A 52 -16.58 0.47 2.64
C THR A 52 -15.66 1.41 3.42
N ILE A 53 -15.85 2.72 3.29
CA ILE A 53 -15.16 3.72 4.09
C ILE A 53 -16.17 4.40 5.01
N PHE A 54 -15.88 4.42 6.31
CA PHE A 54 -16.78 4.96 7.32
C PHE A 54 -16.04 5.47 8.58
N PRO A 55 -16.44 6.63 9.15
CA PRO A 55 -17.31 7.63 8.55
C PRO A 55 -16.64 8.28 7.32
N GLN A 56 -17.42 8.66 6.31
CA GLN A 56 -16.86 9.42 5.20
C GLN A 56 -16.32 10.78 5.67
N ASN A 57 -15.25 11.25 5.04
CA ASN A 57 -14.74 12.61 5.17
C ASN A 57 -14.23 13.00 6.58
N ARG A 58 -13.64 12.05 7.29
CA ARG A 58 -13.09 12.28 8.64
C ARG A 58 -11.71 11.67 8.82
N LEU A 59 -10.86 12.35 9.58
CA LEU A 59 -9.64 11.77 10.13
C LEU A 59 -9.98 10.62 11.08
N GLY A 60 -9.19 9.54 11.04
CA GLY A 60 -9.46 8.34 11.83
C GLY A 60 -10.62 7.50 11.29
N ASN A 61 -11.04 7.70 10.03
CA ASN A 61 -12.04 6.83 9.44
C ASN A 61 -11.46 5.45 9.09
N GLY A 62 -12.35 4.47 9.05
CA GLY A 62 -11.99 3.09 8.76
C GLY A 62 -12.21 2.70 7.31
N LEU A 63 -11.29 1.91 6.77
CA LEU A 63 -11.49 1.09 5.58
C LEU A 63 -11.97 -0.29 6.02
N TYR A 64 -13.08 -0.75 5.47
CA TYR A 64 -13.70 -2.03 5.78
C TYR A 64 -13.80 -2.90 4.53
N ARG A 65 -13.68 -4.22 4.67
CA ARG A 65 -14.01 -5.21 3.64
C ARG A 65 -15.05 -6.16 4.23
N ASN A 66 -16.22 -6.27 3.60
CA ASN A 66 -17.33 -7.10 4.10
C ASN A 66 -17.68 -6.86 5.59
N GLY A 67 -17.56 -5.62 6.06
CA GLY A 67 -17.83 -5.24 7.45
C GLY A 67 -16.67 -5.43 8.43
N THR A 68 -15.57 -6.07 8.03
CA THR A 68 -14.35 -6.20 8.84
C THR A 68 -13.46 -4.98 8.64
N LEU A 69 -13.01 -4.36 9.74
CA LEU A 69 -12.07 -3.23 9.71
C LEU A 69 -10.70 -3.73 9.21
N MET A 70 -10.18 -3.07 8.18
CA MET A 70 -8.91 -3.39 7.53
C MET A 70 -7.80 -2.39 7.89
N ALA A 71 -8.14 -1.10 7.95
CA ALA A 71 -7.21 -0.02 8.30
C ALA A 71 -7.96 1.16 8.92
N SER A 72 -7.33 1.84 9.87
CA SER A 72 -7.79 3.09 10.47
C SER A 72 -6.62 3.74 11.19
N GLU A 73 -6.29 4.98 10.84
CA GLU A 73 -5.19 5.74 11.45
C GLU A 73 -5.72 7.13 11.84
N ALA A 74 -5.46 7.56 13.08
CA ALA A 74 -6.10 8.74 13.67
C ALA A 74 -5.78 10.05 12.92
N ASP A 75 -4.61 10.12 12.28
CA ASP A 75 -4.10 11.25 11.53
C ASP A 75 -4.33 11.14 10.01
N GLN A 76 -5.13 10.15 9.58
CA GLN A 76 -5.44 9.90 8.17
C GLN A 76 -6.94 9.91 7.91
N GLN A 77 -7.33 10.54 6.81
CA GLN A 77 -8.64 10.41 6.20
C GLN A 77 -8.49 9.50 4.98
N ILE A 78 -8.93 8.25 5.08
CA ILE A 78 -9.00 7.31 3.96
C ILE A 78 -10.11 7.78 3.00
N ILE A 79 -9.78 7.87 1.71
CA ILE A 79 -10.67 8.41 0.67
C ILE A 79 -10.83 7.50 -0.56
N GLY A 80 -10.13 6.38 -0.61
CA GLY A 80 -10.31 5.38 -1.67
C GLY A 80 -9.44 4.15 -1.46
N SER A 81 -9.71 3.09 -2.22
CA SER A 81 -8.91 1.86 -2.15
C SER A 81 -8.77 1.15 -3.50
N GLN A 82 -7.69 0.38 -3.65
CA GLN A 82 -7.38 -0.40 -4.83
C GLN A 82 -6.82 -1.77 -4.42
N PRO A 83 -7.53 -2.87 -4.68
CA PRO A 83 -6.98 -4.22 -4.53
C PRO A 83 -5.75 -4.43 -5.41
N ILE A 84 -4.78 -5.19 -4.91
CA ILE A 84 -3.63 -5.59 -5.72
C ILE A 84 -4.01 -6.86 -6.49
N LEU A 85 -4.05 -6.77 -7.83
CA LEU A 85 -4.45 -7.91 -8.67
C LEU A 85 -3.58 -9.15 -8.44
N GLY A 86 -4.25 -10.25 -8.11
CA GLY A 86 -3.66 -11.58 -7.91
C GLY A 86 -3.30 -11.92 -6.46
N ILE A 87 -3.57 -11.00 -5.52
CA ILE A 87 -3.33 -11.16 -4.09
C ILE A 87 -4.45 -10.47 -3.28
N GLU A 88 -4.57 -10.77 -1.99
CA GLU A 88 -5.56 -10.24 -1.05
C GLU A 88 -5.22 -8.85 -0.52
N SER A 89 -3.94 -8.47 -0.57
CA SER A 89 -3.42 -7.17 -0.16
C SER A 89 -4.11 -6.00 -0.89
N ILE A 90 -4.17 -4.84 -0.23
CA ILE A 90 -4.86 -3.63 -0.71
C ILE A 90 -3.94 -2.43 -0.54
N VAL A 91 -3.94 -1.53 -1.53
CA VAL A 91 -3.41 -0.18 -1.37
C VAL A 91 -4.58 0.77 -1.16
N TYR A 92 -4.50 1.65 -0.16
CA TYR A 92 -5.53 2.65 0.09
C TYR A 92 -4.97 4.07 -0.04
N LEU A 93 -5.80 4.98 -0.55
CA LEU A 93 -5.50 6.40 -0.64
C LEU A 93 -5.98 7.07 0.65
N TYR A 94 -5.11 7.86 1.26
CA TYR A 94 -5.46 8.70 2.39
C TYR A 94 -5.03 10.15 2.15
N ARG A 95 -5.63 11.05 2.92
CA ARG A 95 -5.20 12.43 3.11
C ARG A 95 -4.79 12.62 4.56
N ASP A 96 -3.60 13.16 4.79
CA ASP A 96 -3.10 13.42 6.14
C ASP A 96 -3.72 14.68 6.77
N VAL A 97 -3.34 14.99 8.01
CA VAL A 97 -3.76 16.20 8.74
C VAL A 97 -3.44 17.52 8.03
N ASN A 98 -2.43 17.53 7.14
CA ASN A 98 -2.02 18.71 6.36
C ASN A 98 -2.71 18.78 4.99
N GLY A 99 -3.57 17.81 4.67
CA GLY A 99 -4.22 17.73 3.39
C GLY A 99 -3.39 17.05 2.29
N GLN A 100 -2.22 16.50 2.61
CA GLN A 100 -1.37 15.82 1.64
C GLN A 100 -1.85 14.39 1.39
N GLU A 101 -1.86 13.98 0.12
CA GLU A 101 -2.26 12.64 -0.27
C GLU A 101 -1.10 11.64 -0.13
N GLY A 102 -1.44 10.43 0.30
CA GLY A 102 -0.51 9.33 0.43
C GLY A 102 -1.17 7.97 0.25
N LEU A 103 -0.34 6.94 0.07
CA LEU A 103 -0.80 5.56 -0.05
C LEU A 103 -0.38 4.74 1.17
N GLY A 104 -1.34 4.01 1.73
CA GLY A 104 -1.11 2.99 2.75
C GLY A 104 -1.32 1.58 2.22
N LEU A 105 -0.86 0.59 2.98
CA LEU A 105 -0.91 -0.82 2.62
C LEU A 105 -1.62 -1.63 3.71
N VAL A 106 -2.54 -2.50 3.30
CA VAL A 106 -3.04 -3.59 4.12
C VAL A 106 -2.56 -4.91 3.51
N ASN A 107 -1.74 -5.65 4.26
CA ASN A 107 -1.26 -6.96 3.83
C ASN A 107 -2.38 -8.01 3.92
N GLY A 108 -2.41 -8.93 2.96
CA GLY A 108 -3.23 -10.14 3.04
C GLY A 108 -2.76 -11.05 4.18
N ILE A 109 -3.70 -11.81 4.77
CA ILE A 109 -3.44 -12.58 5.99
C ILE A 109 -2.41 -13.69 5.74
N ASN A 110 -2.43 -14.28 4.54
CA ASN A 110 -1.61 -15.45 4.19
C ASN A 110 -0.52 -15.14 3.14
N GLU A 111 -0.14 -13.87 3.00
CA GLU A 111 0.72 -13.42 1.89
C GLU A 111 2.13 -13.07 2.31
N GLY A 112 2.46 -13.19 3.59
CA GLY A 112 3.72 -12.68 4.13
C GLY A 112 3.71 -11.17 4.28
N THR A 113 4.90 -10.58 4.43
CA THR A 113 5.04 -9.15 4.73
C THR A 113 5.33 -8.32 3.48
N GLY A 114 4.26 -7.84 2.83
CA GLY A 114 4.37 -6.82 1.80
C GLY A 114 4.83 -5.47 2.37
N ARG A 115 5.55 -4.71 1.54
CA ARG A 115 6.04 -3.36 1.84
C ARG A 115 5.65 -2.41 0.72
N LEU A 116 5.15 -1.23 1.08
CA LEU A 116 4.85 -0.14 0.16
C LEU A 116 5.80 1.02 0.44
N LYS A 117 6.57 1.43 -0.57
CA LYS A 117 7.56 2.49 -0.47
C LYS A 117 7.16 3.66 -1.35
N LYS A 118 7.14 4.87 -0.80
CA LYS A 118 7.03 6.11 -1.61
C LYS A 118 8.35 6.34 -2.37
N VAL A 119 8.26 6.53 -3.69
CA VAL A 119 9.44 6.73 -4.56
C VAL A 119 9.48 8.13 -5.15
N GLY A 120 8.31 8.78 -5.28
CA GLY A 120 8.19 10.18 -5.68
C GLY A 120 6.93 10.80 -5.14
N GLU A 121 6.57 11.97 -5.64
CA GLU A 121 5.33 12.66 -5.24
C GLU A 121 4.10 11.81 -5.56
N GLU A 122 4.02 11.28 -6.79
CA GLU A 122 2.88 10.49 -7.22
C GLU A 122 3.12 8.97 -7.18
N PHE A 123 4.35 8.46 -7.09
CA PHE A 123 4.65 7.02 -7.24
C PHE A 123 4.99 6.27 -5.95
N TYR A 124 4.51 5.04 -5.88
CA TYR A 124 4.78 4.08 -4.83
C TYR A 124 5.11 2.70 -5.41
N GLU A 125 6.06 2.01 -4.79
CA GLU A 125 6.46 0.65 -5.14
C GLU A 125 6.02 -0.31 -4.04
N PHE A 126 5.20 -1.29 -4.43
CA PHE A 126 4.87 -2.44 -3.60
C PHE A 126 5.84 -3.58 -3.89
N SER A 127 6.36 -4.20 -2.84
CA SER A 127 7.18 -5.41 -2.94
C SER A 127 6.75 -6.42 -1.88
N ASN A 128 6.63 -7.67 -2.30
CA ASN A 128 6.50 -8.81 -1.41
C ASN A 128 7.41 -9.92 -1.95
N TYR A 129 8.58 -10.04 -1.34
CA TYR A 129 9.63 -10.95 -1.80
C TYR A 129 9.33 -12.42 -1.49
N GLU A 130 8.48 -12.70 -0.49
CA GLU A 130 8.11 -14.07 -0.11
C GLU A 130 7.32 -14.76 -1.23
N ILE A 131 6.48 -14.00 -1.94
CA ILE A 131 5.67 -14.49 -3.06
C ILE A 131 6.12 -13.95 -4.43
N GLY A 132 7.28 -13.28 -4.47
CA GLY A 132 7.88 -12.74 -5.70
C GLY A 132 7.02 -11.70 -6.43
N TYR A 133 6.29 -10.87 -5.69
CA TYR A 133 5.43 -9.82 -6.26
C TYR A 133 6.08 -8.44 -6.15
N GLN A 134 6.06 -7.71 -7.26
CA GLN A 134 6.37 -6.28 -7.32
C GLN A 134 5.34 -5.56 -8.19
N ARG A 135 4.87 -4.41 -7.71
CA ARG A 135 3.88 -3.57 -8.40
C ARG A 135 4.22 -2.11 -8.19
N ILE A 136 3.80 -1.30 -9.15
CA ILE A 136 3.88 0.16 -9.03
C ILE A 136 2.46 0.68 -8.93
N PHE A 137 2.25 1.62 -8.03
CA PHE A 137 1.03 2.40 -7.90
C PHE A 137 1.37 3.87 -8.07
N ARG A 138 0.42 4.65 -8.58
CA ARG A 138 0.51 6.10 -8.55
C ARG A 138 -0.76 6.75 -8.07
N ILE A 139 -0.64 7.91 -7.45
CA ILE A 139 -1.76 8.81 -7.19
C ILE A 139 -1.96 9.64 -8.46
N LEU A 140 -3.12 9.53 -9.08
CA LEU A 140 -3.45 10.30 -10.27
C LEU A 140 -4.90 10.77 -10.19
N GLN A 141 -5.11 12.08 -10.29
CA GLN A 141 -6.43 12.70 -10.23
C GLN A 141 -7.21 12.29 -8.96
N GLY A 142 -6.53 12.23 -7.81
CA GLY A 142 -7.13 11.87 -6.52
C GLY A 142 -7.54 10.40 -6.40
N LYS A 143 -6.93 9.49 -7.17
CA LYS A 143 -7.20 8.05 -7.14
C LYS A 143 -5.91 7.24 -7.11
N VAL A 144 -5.97 6.06 -6.49
CA VAL A 144 -4.92 5.04 -6.65
C VAL A 144 -5.05 4.43 -8.05
N VAL A 145 -3.99 4.51 -8.85
CA VAL A 145 -3.95 3.91 -10.19
C VAL A 145 -2.81 2.88 -10.22
N PRO A 146 -3.11 1.58 -10.44
CA PRO A 146 -2.07 0.58 -10.64
C PRO A 146 -1.37 0.81 -11.98
N VAL A 147 -0.05 0.77 -11.97
CA VAL A 147 0.80 0.90 -13.15
C VAL A 147 1.22 -0.51 -13.59
N LEU A 148 0.99 -0.84 -14.86
CA LEU A 148 1.22 -2.19 -15.40
C LEU A 148 0.52 -3.29 -14.59
N GLU A 149 -0.77 -3.09 -14.26
CA GLU A 149 -1.56 -3.92 -13.35
C GLU A 149 -1.48 -5.44 -13.62
N LYS A 150 -1.24 -5.86 -14.86
CA LYS A 150 -1.16 -7.29 -15.23
C LYS A 150 0.24 -7.92 -15.06
N LEU A 151 1.28 -7.14 -14.75
CA LEU A 151 2.68 -7.57 -14.71
C LEU A 151 3.24 -7.68 -13.27
N ARG A 152 3.52 -8.91 -12.83
CA ARG A 152 3.90 -9.23 -11.44
C ARG A 152 5.29 -8.73 -11.00
N THR A 153 6.09 -8.23 -11.93
CA THR A 153 7.49 -7.80 -11.73
C THR A 153 7.72 -6.34 -12.08
N ALA A 154 6.66 -5.51 -12.03
CA ALA A 154 6.77 -4.08 -12.32
C ALA A 154 7.47 -3.36 -11.16
N SER A 155 8.60 -2.71 -11.43
CA SER A 155 9.46 -2.09 -10.42
C SER A 155 10.43 -1.07 -11.03
N GLY A 156 11.27 -0.46 -10.20
CA GLY A 156 12.41 0.38 -10.57
C GLY A 156 12.03 1.76 -11.09
N VAL A 157 11.06 2.41 -10.45
CA VAL A 157 10.64 3.77 -10.79
C VAL A 157 11.83 4.72 -10.69
N THR A 158 12.20 5.28 -11.84
CA THR A 158 13.30 6.22 -12.03
C THR A 158 12.72 7.55 -12.54
N LEU A 159 12.84 8.60 -11.73
CA LEU A 159 12.15 9.87 -11.94
C LEU A 159 13.07 10.94 -12.54
N SER A 160 12.53 11.73 -13.46
CA SER A 160 13.03 13.06 -13.81
C SER A 160 12.03 14.11 -13.32
N ASN A 161 12.25 15.38 -13.66
CA ASN A 161 11.31 16.47 -13.31
C ASN A 161 9.97 16.36 -14.05
N THR A 162 9.90 15.64 -15.16
CA THR A 162 8.73 15.61 -16.05
C THR A 162 8.25 14.19 -16.38
N HIS A 163 9.08 13.17 -16.14
CA HIS A 163 8.80 11.80 -16.54
C HIS A 163 9.17 10.77 -15.48
N ALA A 164 8.60 9.59 -15.61
CA ALA A 164 9.04 8.39 -14.90
C ALA A 164 9.31 7.25 -15.89
N VAL A 165 10.40 6.53 -15.67
CA VAL A 165 10.70 5.25 -16.32
C VAL A 165 10.62 4.14 -15.29
N PHE A 166 10.08 2.99 -15.68
CA PHE A 166 10.06 1.77 -14.86
C PHE A 166 10.12 0.55 -15.78
N TYR A 167 10.30 -0.63 -15.21
CA TYR A 167 10.48 -1.86 -15.98
C TYR A 167 9.68 -3.03 -15.42
N HIS A 168 9.59 -4.09 -16.23
CA HIS A 168 9.30 -5.43 -15.75
C HIS A 168 10.25 -6.44 -16.41
N ILE A 169 10.42 -7.59 -15.74
CA ILE A 169 11.18 -8.74 -16.28
C ILE A 169 10.27 -9.48 -17.27
N THR A 170 10.73 -9.59 -18.51
CA THR A 170 10.05 -10.31 -19.60
C THR A 170 10.49 -11.77 -19.69
N GLU A 171 11.78 -12.02 -19.47
CA GLU A 171 12.39 -13.34 -19.57
C GLU A 171 13.49 -13.44 -18.50
N SER A 172 13.66 -14.64 -17.93
CA SER A 172 14.81 -15.01 -17.11
C SER A 172 15.41 -16.30 -17.65
N SER A 173 16.75 -16.37 -17.73
CA SER A 173 17.46 -17.55 -18.21
C SER A 173 18.74 -17.77 -17.42
N ASN A 174 19.22 -19.02 -17.43
CA ASN A 174 20.56 -19.31 -16.95
C ASN A 174 21.58 -18.64 -17.88
N SER A 175 22.63 -18.07 -17.31
CA SER A 175 23.80 -17.62 -18.04
C SER A 175 24.63 -18.85 -18.43
N SER A 176 24.87 -19.00 -19.73
CA SER A 176 25.69 -20.10 -20.29
C SER A 176 27.17 -20.00 -19.93
N ASP A 177 27.62 -18.87 -19.36
CA ASP A 177 29.05 -18.57 -19.19
C ASP A 177 29.69 -19.17 -17.92
N ASN A 178 28.91 -19.82 -17.04
CA ASN A 178 29.45 -20.49 -15.85
C ASN A 178 29.55 -22.01 -16.04
N LEU A 179 30.49 -22.45 -16.89
CA LEU A 179 30.89 -23.87 -16.98
C LEU A 179 31.77 -24.33 -15.79
N THR A 180 32.09 -23.45 -14.86
CA THR A 180 32.84 -23.79 -13.65
C THR A 180 32.27 -23.09 -12.40
N ASN A 181 31.82 -23.91 -11.44
CA ASN A 181 31.57 -23.63 -10.02
C ASN A 181 30.26 -22.94 -9.57
N SER A 182 29.41 -23.77 -8.95
CA SER A 182 28.60 -23.55 -7.74
C SER A 182 27.58 -22.41 -7.64
N ASN A 183 27.44 -21.51 -8.61
CA ASN A 183 26.28 -20.58 -8.69
C ASN A 183 25.99 -20.25 -10.16
N PRO A 184 24.89 -20.76 -10.76
CA PRO A 184 24.51 -20.35 -12.11
C PRO A 184 24.20 -18.85 -12.08
N GLY A 185 24.93 -18.07 -12.89
CA GLY A 185 24.56 -16.67 -13.12
C GLY A 185 23.20 -16.63 -13.79
N TRP A 186 22.36 -15.65 -13.45
CA TRP A 186 21.08 -15.43 -14.13
C TRP A 186 21.22 -14.29 -15.11
N ASN A 187 20.51 -14.35 -16.23
CA ASN A 187 20.27 -13.24 -17.13
C ASN A 187 18.80 -12.88 -17.08
N TYR A 188 18.50 -11.59 -16.95
CA TYR A 188 17.15 -11.05 -16.93
C TYR A 188 17.00 -10.08 -18.08
N LYS A 189 15.91 -10.23 -18.84
CA LYS A 189 15.57 -9.33 -19.93
C LYS A 189 14.43 -8.41 -19.50
N PHE A 190 14.62 -7.12 -19.68
CA PHE A 190 13.71 -6.10 -19.20
C PHE A 190 13.01 -5.37 -20.33
N ARG A 191 11.73 -5.06 -20.12
CA ARG A 191 11.00 -4.08 -20.92
C ARG A 191 10.83 -2.80 -20.13
N LEU A 192 11.31 -1.69 -20.69
CA LEU A 192 11.10 -0.36 -20.12
C LEU A 192 9.75 0.22 -20.55
N HIS A 193 9.21 1.08 -19.69
CA HIS A 193 7.98 1.84 -19.89
C HIS A 193 8.22 3.28 -19.46
N LEU A 194 7.53 4.21 -20.11
CA LEU A 194 7.66 5.64 -19.92
C LEU A 194 6.28 6.26 -19.71
N THR A 195 6.19 7.19 -18.76
CA THR A 195 5.02 8.04 -18.53
C THR A 195 5.47 9.47 -18.25
N ARG A 196 4.59 10.43 -18.58
CA ARG A 196 4.69 11.81 -18.08
C ARG A 196 4.12 11.89 -16.66
N LEU A 197 4.74 12.71 -15.81
CA LEU A 197 4.21 12.99 -14.48
C LEU A 197 2.85 13.70 -14.59
N GLY A 198 1.91 13.35 -13.72
CA GLY A 198 0.56 13.91 -13.71
C GLY A 198 -0.33 13.54 -14.91
N GLN A 199 0.14 12.74 -15.87
CA GLN A 199 -0.64 12.30 -17.04
C GLN A 199 -0.90 10.79 -17.04
N PRO A 200 -2.07 10.32 -17.52
CA PRO A 200 -2.40 8.89 -17.55
C PRO A 200 -1.67 8.11 -18.66
N GLN A 201 -1.05 8.79 -19.62
CA GLN A 201 -0.45 8.16 -20.78
C GLN A 201 0.80 7.35 -20.39
N LEU A 202 0.82 6.07 -20.77
CA LEU A 202 1.92 5.16 -20.57
C LEU A 202 2.29 4.50 -21.90
N VAL A 203 3.58 4.43 -22.21
CA VAL A 203 4.09 3.74 -23.41
C VAL A 203 5.17 2.74 -23.04
N SER A 204 5.17 1.59 -23.71
CA SER A 204 6.26 0.62 -23.62
C SER A 204 7.33 0.94 -24.66
N LEU A 205 8.59 0.95 -24.24
CA LEU A 205 9.73 1.28 -25.09
C LEU A 205 10.24 0.00 -25.77
N TYR A 206 9.61 -0.38 -26.88
CA TYR A 206 9.88 -1.66 -27.53
C TYR A 206 11.28 -1.75 -28.16
N GLN A 207 11.84 -0.60 -28.53
CA GLN A 207 13.15 -0.45 -29.18
C GLN A 207 14.31 -0.57 -28.19
N ILE A 208 14.03 -0.52 -26.88
CA ILE A 208 15.03 -0.73 -25.83
C ILE A 208 14.89 -2.16 -25.32
N SER A 209 16.01 -2.89 -25.32
CA SER A 209 16.11 -4.23 -24.74
C SER A 209 17.30 -4.28 -23.81
N ILE A 210 17.02 -4.21 -22.50
CA ILE A 210 18.07 -4.35 -21.49
C ILE A 210 18.17 -5.80 -21.08
N VAL A 211 19.40 -6.31 -21.06
CA VAL A 211 19.74 -7.60 -20.45
C VAL A 211 20.73 -7.34 -19.32
N ASP A 212 20.43 -7.82 -18.12
CA ASP A 212 21.27 -7.63 -16.94
C ASP A 212 21.35 -8.92 -16.13
N GLN A 213 22.45 -9.11 -15.41
CA GLN A 213 22.61 -10.22 -14.47
C GLN A 213 22.00 -9.93 -13.09
N SER A 214 21.66 -8.67 -12.83
CA SER A 214 20.87 -8.22 -11.69
C SER A 214 19.39 -8.22 -12.04
N PRO A 215 18.48 -8.68 -11.14
CA PRO A 215 17.05 -8.51 -11.31
C PRO A 215 16.61 -7.04 -11.15
N ASN A 216 17.53 -6.16 -10.74
CA ASN A 216 17.33 -4.72 -10.55
C ASN A 216 18.35 -3.93 -11.41
N PRO A 217 18.06 -3.62 -12.69
CA PRO A 217 18.94 -2.82 -13.53
C PRO A 217 19.09 -1.40 -12.97
N LYS A 218 20.30 -0.85 -13.07
CA LYS A 218 20.60 0.51 -12.58
C LYS A 218 20.26 1.53 -13.66
N LEU A 219 19.15 2.25 -13.47
CA LEU A 219 18.69 3.30 -14.36
C LEU A 219 18.84 4.68 -13.70
N SER A 220 19.19 5.68 -14.49
CA SER A 220 19.23 7.08 -14.05
C SER A 220 19.03 8.02 -15.22
N TRP A 221 18.43 9.18 -14.98
CA TRP A 221 18.33 10.23 -16.00
C TRP A 221 19.65 11.00 -16.11
N LYS A 222 20.10 11.26 -17.34
CA LYS A 222 21.23 12.13 -17.63
C LYS A 222 20.81 13.59 -17.78
N ASN A 223 19.65 13.79 -18.41
CA ASN A 223 18.94 15.06 -18.60
C ASN A 223 17.45 14.74 -18.81
N GLU A 224 16.62 15.72 -19.19
CA GLU A 224 15.19 15.52 -19.38
C GLU A 224 14.83 14.55 -20.53
N PHE A 225 15.75 14.21 -21.44
CA PHE A 225 15.49 13.39 -22.62
C PHE A 225 16.25 12.06 -22.63
N GLU A 226 17.36 11.94 -21.90
CA GLU A 226 18.28 10.81 -21.98
C GLU A 226 18.29 9.98 -20.70
N LEU A 227 18.12 8.66 -20.87
CA LEU A 227 18.21 7.67 -19.81
C LEU A 227 19.53 6.89 -19.91
N ILE A 228 20.20 6.67 -18.78
CA ILE A 228 21.39 5.84 -18.65
C ILE A 228 20.99 4.50 -18.03
N HIS A 229 21.47 3.40 -18.63
CA HIS A 229 21.60 2.10 -17.96
C HIS A 229 23.07 1.85 -17.65
N ARG A 230 23.40 1.68 -16.36
CA ARG A 230 24.76 1.34 -15.93
C ARG A 230 24.87 -0.14 -15.64
N LYS A 231 25.72 -0.83 -16.39
CA LYS A 231 25.98 -2.27 -16.24
C LYS A 231 26.89 -2.55 -15.03
N LYS A 232 26.98 -3.82 -14.66
CA LYS A 232 27.79 -4.29 -13.52
C LYS A 232 29.29 -4.01 -13.71
N ASP A 233 29.78 -4.05 -14.95
CA ASP A 233 31.18 -3.73 -15.30
C ASP A 233 31.48 -2.22 -15.30
N GLY A 234 30.48 -1.38 -15.02
CA GLY A 234 30.59 0.07 -15.00
C GLY A 234 30.36 0.73 -16.35
N SER A 235 30.20 -0.04 -17.44
CA SER A 235 29.84 0.52 -18.75
C SER A 235 28.43 1.10 -18.74
N GLU A 236 28.20 2.09 -19.59
CA GLU A 236 26.94 2.83 -19.68
C GLU A 236 26.36 2.76 -21.08
N GLU A 237 25.05 2.51 -21.15
CA GLU A 237 24.25 2.67 -22.35
C GLU A 237 23.34 3.87 -22.18
N ILE A 238 23.32 4.75 -23.20
CA ILE A 238 22.52 5.98 -23.19
C ILE A 238 21.40 5.86 -24.22
N TYR A 239 20.18 6.09 -23.77
CA TYR A 239 18.97 6.02 -24.58
C TYR A 239 18.33 7.40 -24.70
N ASN A 240 18.27 7.96 -25.91
CA ASN A 240 17.54 9.20 -26.17
C ASN A 240 16.04 8.89 -26.32
N LEU A 241 15.28 9.14 -25.26
CA LEU A 241 13.85 8.83 -25.18
C LEU A 241 13.00 9.74 -26.06
N GLN A 242 13.43 10.99 -26.30
CA GLN A 242 12.76 11.90 -27.23
C GLN A 242 12.79 11.34 -28.66
N LYS A 243 13.90 10.75 -29.08
CA LYS A 243 14.00 10.10 -30.40
C LYS A 243 13.18 8.80 -30.47
N ILE A 244 13.18 8.02 -29.40
CA ILE A 244 12.52 6.70 -29.35
C ILE A 244 10.99 6.85 -29.24
N SER A 245 10.51 7.84 -28.49
CA SER A 245 9.10 8.04 -28.19
C SER A 245 8.72 9.53 -28.24
N PRO A 246 8.84 10.20 -29.40
CA PRO A 246 8.70 11.66 -29.52
C PRO A 246 7.35 12.20 -29.04
N GLN A 247 6.27 11.43 -29.15
CA GLN A 247 4.94 11.79 -28.66
C GLN A 247 4.86 11.97 -27.13
N MET A 248 5.87 11.47 -26.40
CA MET A 248 6.00 11.64 -24.96
C MET A 248 6.80 12.86 -24.57
N PHE A 249 7.32 13.67 -25.50
CA PHE A 249 8.10 14.88 -25.19
C PHE A 249 7.52 16.15 -25.81
#